data_AF-A0A380DRB8-F1
#
_entry.id   AF-A0A380DRB8-F1
#
_cell.length_a   1.000
_cell.length_b   1.000
_cell.length_c   1.000
_cell.angle_alpha   90.00
_cell.angle_beta   90.00
_cell.angle_gamma   90.00
#
_symmetry.space_group_name_H-M   'P 1'
#
loop_
_entity.id
_entity.type
_entity.pdbx_description
1 polymer ?
#
loop_
_entity_poly.entity_id
_entity_poly.type
_entity_poly.pdbx_seq_one_letter_code
_entity_poly.pdbx_strand_id
1 'polypeptide(L)'
;MFGLKDKDTDQLWWSYRETFTGGVTPVAKPSDKTYNLFVQYKDKLQTIIGAHKIYQGNKPVLTLKEIDFRAREALIKNKILYNENRNKGKLKITGGGNNFTIDLSKRLHSDLANVYVKNPNKITVDVLFD
;
A
#
# COMPACT_ATOMS: atom_id res chain seq x y z
N MET A 1 12.39 0.37 -6.41
CA MET A 1 12.05 -0.74 -5.52
C MET A 1 11.34 -0.19 -4.29
N PHE A 2 10.34 -0.90 -3.76
CA PHE A 2 9.71 -0.62 -2.46
C PHE A 2 10.02 -1.79 -1.52
N GLY A 3 11.03 -1.62 -0.68
CA GLY A 3 11.52 -2.66 0.22
C GLY A 3 11.12 -2.39 1.67
N LEU A 4 10.60 -3.41 2.35
CA LEU A 4 10.58 -3.49 3.81
C LEU A 4 11.60 -4.56 4.16
N LYS A 5 12.59 -4.23 4.99
CA LYS A 5 13.66 -5.18 5.36
C LYS A 5 13.04 -6.40 6.03
N ASP A 6 13.31 -7.58 5.48
CA ASP A 6 12.82 -8.84 6.05
C ASP A 6 13.76 -9.36 7.15
N LYS A 7 15.04 -9.00 7.06
CA LYS A 7 16.09 -9.32 8.03
C LYS A 7 17.15 -8.22 8.07
N ASP A 8 17.99 -8.28 9.09
CA ASP A 8 19.13 -7.39 9.24
C ASP A 8 20.08 -7.47 8.05
N THR A 9 20.80 -6.37 7.81
CA THR A 9 21.74 -6.26 6.70
C THR A 9 22.95 -7.16 6.95
N ASP A 10 23.21 -8.10 6.04
CA ASP A 10 24.41 -8.93 6.12
C ASP A 10 25.62 -8.13 5.59
N GLN A 11 26.62 -7.91 6.43
CA GLN A 11 27.89 -7.29 6.03
C GLN A 11 28.88 -8.36 5.56
N LEU A 12 29.30 -8.26 4.31
CA LEU A 12 30.31 -9.13 3.69
C LEU A 12 31.60 -8.34 3.46
N TRP A 13 32.69 -9.04 3.16
CA TRP A 13 34.04 -8.45 3.04
C TRP A 13 34.13 -7.22 2.10
N TRP A 14 33.30 -7.15 1.05
CA TRP A 14 33.29 -6.06 0.05
C TRP A 14 31.89 -5.57 -0.32
N SER A 15 30.84 -6.05 0.36
CA SER A 15 29.46 -5.73 -0.01
C SER A 15 28.51 -5.82 1.17
N TYR A 16 27.36 -5.19 1.01
CA TYR A 16 26.22 -5.34 1.91
C TYR A 16 25.10 -6.08 1.17
N ARG A 17 24.45 -7.01 1.86
CA ARG A 17 23.29 -7.70 1.32
C ARG A 17 22.05 -7.34 2.14
N GLU A 18 21.09 -6.74 1.46
CA GLU A 18 19.77 -6.47 2.00
C GLU A 18 18.75 -7.44 1.39
N THR A 19 17.84 -7.95 2.22
CA THR A 19 16.82 -8.92 1.79
C THR A 19 15.43 -8.32 1.93
N PHE A 20 14.68 -8.39 0.83
CA PHE A 20 13.33 -7.84 0.70
C PHE A 20 12.43 -8.82 -0.06
N THR A 21 11.18 -8.96 0.40
CA THR A 21 10.17 -9.76 -0.27
C THR A 21 9.27 -8.88 -1.15
N GLY A 22 9.35 -9.05 -2.47
CA GLY A 22 8.52 -8.32 -3.44
C GLY A 22 8.82 -6.82 -3.54
N GLY A 23 7.85 -6.04 -4.04
CA GLY A 23 8.00 -4.58 -4.18
C GLY A 23 8.86 -4.11 -5.36
N VAL A 24 9.07 -4.97 -6.36
CA VAL A 24 9.84 -4.63 -7.57
C VAL A 24 8.87 -4.19 -8.66
N THR A 25 9.03 -2.97 -9.15
CA THR A 25 8.19 -2.37 -10.20
C THR A 25 9.07 -1.79 -11.31
N PRO A 26 8.55 -1.73 -12.56
CA PRO A 26 9.20 -0.97 -13.61
C PRO A 26 9.43 0.48 -13.19
N VAL A 27 10.55 1.04 -13.62
CA VAL A 27 10.85 2.46 -13.40
C VAL A 27 9.87 3.33 -14.19
N ALA A 28 9.54 4.50 -13.66
CA ALA A 28 8.75 5.49 -14.38
C ALA A 28 9.54 6.03 -15.58
N LYS A 29 8.84 6.29 -16.69
CA LYS A 29 9.38 6.98 -17.85
C LYS A 29 9.31 8.49 -17.63
N PRO A 30 10.17 9.29 -18.28
CA PRO A 30 10.08 10.76 -18.23
C PRO A 30 8.72 11.30 -18.71
N SER A 31 8.01 10.57 -19.57
CA SER A 31 6.68 10.93 -20.07
C SER A 31 5.54 10.63 -19.09
N ASP A 32 5.80 9.86 -18.02
CA ASP A 32 4.75 9.46 -17.08
C ASP A 32 4.33 10.63 -16.21
N LYS A 33 3.02 10.91 -16.18
CA LYS A 33 2.45 12.01 -15.41
C LYS A 33 2.42 11.68 -13.92
N THR A 34 2.83 12.65 -13.10
CA THR A 34 2.68 12.58 -11.64
C THR A 34 1.20 12.55 -11.25
N TYR A 35 0.86 11.68 -10.30
CA TYR A 35 -0.47 11.58 -9.71
C TYR A 35 -0.37 11.47 -8.19
N ASN A 36 -1.50 11.76 -7.53
CA ASN A 36 -1.67 11.55 -6.10
C ASN A 36 -2.63 10.37 -5.90
N LEU A 37 -2.35 9.54 -4.90
CA LEU A 37 -3.24 8.50 -4.44
C LEU A 37 -3.62 8.76 -2.98
N PHE A 38 -4.87 8.52 -2.65
CA PHE A 38 -5.41 8.70 -1.31
C PHE A 38 -6.03 7.39 -0.82
N VAL A 39 -5.87 7.11 0.47
CA VAL A 39 -6.70 6.14 1.18
C VAL A 39 -7.89 6.88 1.77
N GLN A 40 -9.10 6.40 1.47
CA GLN A 40 -10.35 6.85 2.06
C GLN A 40 -10.76 5.83 3.12
N TYR A 41 -11.32 6.28 4.23
CA TYR A 41 -11.84 5.36 5.24
C TYR A 41 -13.30 5.68 5.54
N LYS A 42 -14.06 4.60 5.73
CA LYS A 42 -15.52 4.63 5.81
C LYS A 42 -15.99 4.10 7.16
N ASP A 43 -17.12 4.61 7.62
CA ASP A 43 -17.82 4.07 8.79
C ASP A 43 -18.61 2.80 8.42
N LYS A 44 -19.29 2.21 9.42
CA LYS A 44 -20.14 1.03 9.23
C LYS A 44 -21.32 1.27 8.27
N LEU A 45 -21.71 2.53 8.07
CA LEU A 45 -22.76 2.96 7.15
C LEU A 45 -22.21 3.26 5.74
N GLN A 46 -20.93 2.96 5.50
CA GLN A 46 -20.21 3.22 4.25
C GLN A 46 -20.05 4.71 3.89
N THR A 47 -20.25 5.60 4.84
CA THR A 47 -20.01 7.03 4.67
C THR A 47 -18.52 7.30 4.74
N ILE A 48 -17.98 8.08 3.80
CA ILE A 48 -16.57 8.49 3.83
C ILE A 48 -16.37 9.46 5.00
N ILE A 49 -15.57 9.05 5.98
CA ILE A 49 -15.26 9.85 7.17
C ILE A 49 -14.06 10.76 6.90
N GLY A 50 -13.13 10.30 6.05
CA GLY A 50 -11.96 11.09 5.70
C GLY A 50 -11.06 10.40 4.68
N ALA A 51 -10.02 11.13 4.27
CA ALA A 51 -9.05 10.66 3.30
C ALA A 51 -7.65 11.20 3.60
N HIS A 52 -6.62 10.39 3.35
CA HIS A 52 -5.23 10.78 3.51
C HIS A 52 -4.41 10.42 2.28
N LYS A 53 -3.48 11.31 1.89
CA LYS A 53 -2.57 11.06 0.77
C LYS A 53 -1.58 9.96 1.16
N ILE A 54 -1.48 8.92 0.33
CA ILE A 54 -0.59 7.77 0.57
C ILE A 54 0.56 7.69 -0.45
N TYR A 55 0.38 8.28 -1.63
CA TYR A 55 1.38 8.27 -2.68
C TYR A 55 1.33 9.56 -3.50
N GLN A 56 2.50 10.05 -3.87
CA GLN A 56 2.70 11.10 -4.87
C GLN A 56 3.90 10.69 -5.71
N GLY A 57 3.70 10.59 -7.02
CA GLY A 57 4.75 10.16 -7.94
C GLY A 57 4.17 9.78 -9.30
N ASN A 58 5.02 9.24 -10.16
CA ASN A 58 4.69 8.93 -11.56
C ASN A 58 4.89 7.46 -11.92
N LYS A 59 5.01 6.55 -10.93
CA LYS A 59 5.19 5.13 -11.23
C LYS A 59 3.98 4.61 -12.04
N PRO A 60 4.20 3.92 -13.17
CA PRO A 60 3.11 3.39 -14.00
C PRO A 60 2.40 2.20 -13.35
N VAL A 61 3.06 1.55 -12.39
CA VAL A 61 2.55 0.39 -11.64
C VAL A 61 3.00 0.51 -10.20
N LEU A 62 2.13 0.15 -9.25
CA LEU A 62 2.46 -0.05 -7.84
C LEU A 62 2.27 -1.51 -7.47
N THR A 63 2.98 -1.98 -6.45
CA THR A 63 2.70 -3.32 -5.88
C THR A 63 1.60 -3.23 -4.82
N LEU A 64 0.87 -4.33 -4.60
CA LEU A 64 -0.04 -4.43 -3.46
C LEU A 64 0.67 -4.17 -2.12
N LYS A 65 1.91 -4.64 -1.96
CA LYS A 65 2.75 -4.34 -0.78
C LYS A 65 2.92 -2.85 -0.56
N GLU A 66 3.25 -2.10 -1.61
CA GLU A 66 3.47 -0.66 -1.51
C GLU A 66 2.18 0.08 -1.11
N ILE A 67 1.03 -0.29 -1.69
CA ILE A 67 -0.25 0.34 -1.37
C ILE A 67 -0.71 -0.02 0.06
N ASP A 68 -0.68 -1.31 0.42
CA ASP A 68 -1.05 -1.78 1.76
C ASP A 68 -0.24 -1.09 2.84
N PHE A 69 1.09 -1.07 2.70
CA PHE A 69 1.97 -0.44 3.67
C PHE A 69 1.69 1.06 3.82
N ARG A 70 1.64 1.81 2.70
CA ARG A 70 1.41 3.26 2.73
C ARG A 70 0.02 3.62 3.29
N ALA A 71 -0.99 2.81 2.98
CA ALA A 71 -2.34 3.00 3.52
C ALA A 71 -2.37 2.76 5.02
N ARG A 72 -1.80 1.65 5.51
CA ARG A 72 -1.70 1.38 6.96
C ARG A 72 -0.89 2.45 7.67
N GLU A 73 0.26 2.83 7.10
CA GLU A 73 1.11 3.89 7.65
C GLU A 73 0.35 5.20 7.81
N ALA A 74 -0.37 5.64 6.78
CA ALA A 74 -1.16 6.87 6.85
C ALA A 74 -2.27 6.79 7.91
N LEU A 75 -3.00 5.68 7.98
CA LEU A 75 -4.09 5.51 8.96
C LEU A 75 -3.56 5.40 10.40
N ILE A 76 -2.42 4.76 10.62
CA ILE A 76 -1.77 4.65 11.94
C ILE A 76 -1.26 6.03 12.39
N LYS A 77 -0.55 6.76 11.51
CA LYS A 77 -0.03 8.11 11.81
C LYS A 77 -1.14 9.09 12.21
N ASN A 78 -2.33 8.94 11.62
CA ASN A 78 -3.50 9.76 11.94
C ASN A 78 -4.35 9.19 13.09
N LYS A 79 -3.86 8.18 13.83
CA LYS A 79 -4.54 7.54 14.98
C LYS A 79 -5.90 6.90 14.64
N ILE A 80 -6.07 6.43 13.40
CA ILE A 80 -7.32 5.82 12.91
C ILE A 80 -7.24 4.28 12.99
N LEU A 81 -6.15 3.69 12.50
CA LEU A 81 -5.93 2.23 12.49
C LEU A 81 -5.05 1.83 13.69
N TYR A 82 -5.36 0.69 14.31
CA TYR A 82 -4.72 0.18 15.55
C TYR A 82 -4.83 1.11 16.76
N ASN A 83 -5.80 2.03 16.73
CA ASN A 83 -6.18 2.86 17.85
C ASN A 83 -7.58 2.45 18.34
N GLU A 84 -7.83 2.50 19.65
CA GLU A 84 -9.16 2.22 20.26
C GLU A 84 -9.84 0.95 19.73
N ASN A 85 -9.10 -0.16 19.62
CA ASN A 85 -9.57 -1.45 19.08
C ASN A 85 -9.99 -1.45 17.59
N ARG A 86 -9.72 -0.40 16.81
CA ARG A 86 -9.89 -0.39 15.35
C ARG A 86 -8.75 -1.15 14.65
N ASN A 87 -8.70 -2.46 14.84
CA ASN A 87 -7.67 -3.34 14.28
C ASN A 87 -8.23 -4.34 13.25
N LYS A 88 -9.53 -4.32 12.98
CA LYS A 88 -10.23 -5.19 12.03
C LYS A 88 -10.89 -4.38 10.93
N GLY A 89 -11.05 -5.00 9.78
CA GLY A 89 -11.61 -4.37 8.59
C GLY A 89 -10.95 -4.83 7.31
N LYS A 90 -11.35 -4.19 6.21
CA LYS A 90 -10.92 -4.52 4.85
C LYS A 90 -10.43 -3.29 4.13
N LEU A 91 -9.26 -3.39 3.52
CA LEU A 91 -8.74 -2.45 2.53
C LEU A 91 -9.10 -2.97 1.13
N LYS A 92 -9.86 -2.19 0.37
CA LYS A 92 -10.25 -2.49 -1.01
C LYS A 92 -9.53 -1.58 -1.98
N ILE A 93 -9.00 -2.15 -3.05
CA ILE A 93 -8.38 -1.44 -4.16
C ILE A 93 -9.19 -1.74 -5.41
N THR A 94 -9.87 -0.74 -5.94
CA THR A 94 -10.77 -0.88 -7.10
C THR A 94 -10.45 0.15 -8.17
N GLY A 95 -10.85 -0.12 -9.42
CA GLY A 95 -10.62 0.80 -10.54
C GLY A 95 -9.35 0.49 -11.32
N GLY A 96 -9.20 1.09 -12.50
CA GLY A 96 -8.05 0.85 -13.38
C GLY A 96 -7.88 -0.59 -13.87
N GLY A 97 -8.91 -1.44 -13.74
CA GLY A 97 -8.88 -2.88 -14.03
C GLY A 97 -8.48 -3.76 -12.84
N ASN A 98 -8.45 -3.21 -11.62
CA ASN A 98 -8.07 -3.92 -10.40
C ASN A 98 -9.28 -4.12 -9.48
N ASN A 99 -9.29 -5.23 -8.75
CA ASN A 99 -10.25 -5.50 -7.68
C ASN A 99 -9.57 -6.39 -6.63
N PHE A 100 -8.92 -5.76 -5.65
CA PHE A 100 -8.22 -6.45 -4.57
C PHE A 100 -8.86 -6.13 -3.22
N THR A 101 -8.88 -7.11 -2.32
CA THR A 101 -9.30 -6.93 -0.94
C THR A 101 -8.23 -7.50 -0.01
N ILE A 102 -7.79 -6.70 0.95
CA ILE A 102 -6.78 -7.03 1.95
C ILE A 102 -7.42 -6.91 3.32
N ASP A 103 -7.20 -7.93 4.14
CA ASP A 103 -7.66 -7.96 5.53
C ASP A 103 -6.69 -7.19 6.44
N LEU A 104 -7.22 -6.23 7.20
CA LEU A 104 -6.43 -5.36 8.09
C LEU A 104 -6.06 -6.04 9.41
N SER A 105 -6.77 -7.11 9.79
CA SER A 105 -6.50 -7.86 11.02
C SER A 105 -5.21 -8.68 10.98
N LYS A 106 -4.68 -8.92 9.77
CA LYS A 106 -3.46 -9.68 9.52
C LYS A 106 -2.49 -8.91 8.64
N ARG A 107 -1.23 -9.37 8.65
CA ARG A 107 -0.20 -8.90 7.72
C ARG A 107 -0.55 -9.34 6.30
N LEU A 108 -0.10 -8.56 5.31
CA LEU A 108 -0.20 -8.96 3.91
C LEU A 108 0.57 -10.27 3.68
N HIS A 109 -0.04 -11.23 2.99
CA HIS A 109 0.62 -12.48 2.63
C HIS A 109 1.76 -12.23 1.62
N SER A 110 2.89 -12.93 1.78
CA SER A 110 4.10 -12.74 0.95
C SER A 110 3.83 -12.91 -0.55
N ASP A 111 2.93 -13.81 -0.93
CA ASP A 111 2.59 -14.09 -2.33
C ASP A 111 1.93 -12.89 -3.01
N LEU A 112 1.32 -11.99 -2.23
CA LEU A 112 0.70 -10.76 -2.71
C LEU A 112 1.72 -9.62 -2.82
N ALA A 113 2.93 -9.78 -2.29
CA ALA A 113 3.90 -8.70 -2.15
C ALA A 113 4.39 -8.13 -3.49
N ASN A 114 4.34 -8.93 -4.56
CA ASN A 114 4.76 -8.51 -5.90
C ASN A 114 3.59 -8.46 -6.91
N VAL A 115 2.35 -8.58 -6.44
CA VAL A 115 1.17 -8.42 -7.30
C VAL A 115 1.04 -6.96 -7.72
N TYR A 116 0.87 -6.75 -9.01
CA TYR A 116 0.83 -5.42 -9.62
C TYR A 116 -0.58 -4.85 -9.63
N VAL A 117 -0.67 -3.60 -9.19
CA VAL A 117 -1.82 -2.73 -9.38
C VAL A 117 -1.56 -1.85 -10.59
N LYS A 118 -2.25 -2.16 -11.69
CA LYS A 118 -2.11 -1.46 -12.97
C LYS A 118 -2.88 -0.14 -12.93
N ASN A 119 -2.44 0.86 -13.69
CA ASN A 119 -3.10 2.17 -13.75
C ASN A 119 -3.39 2.79 -12.36
N PRO A 120 -2.37 2.89 -11.49
CA PRO A 120 -2.54 3.37 -10.10
C PRO A 120 -3.10 4.79 -10.01
N ASN A 121 -3.05 5.58 -11.07
CA ASN A 121 -3.70 6.89 -11.16
C ASN A 121 -5.23 6.83 -11.34
N LYS A 122 -5.80 5.65 -11.59
CA LYS A 122 -7.24 5.41 -11.81
C LYS A 122 -7.86 4.50 -10.75
N ILE A 123 -7.15 4.23 -9.66
CA ILE A 123 -7.65 3.38 -8.59
C ILE A 123 -8.23 4.21 -7.44
N THR A 124 -9.10 3.58 -6.68
CA THR A 124 -9.58 4.03 -5.38
C THR A 124 -9.07 3.05 -4.33
N VAL A 125 -8.62 3.57 -3.20
CA VAL A 125 -8.21 2.77 -2.03
C VAL A 125 -9.15 3.12 -0.89
N ASP A 126 -10.02 2.17 -0.55
CA ASP A 126 -11.03 2.31 0.49
C ASP A 126 -10.70 1.42 1.67
N VAL A 127 -10.91 1.90 2.88
CA VAL A 127 -10.86 1.12 4.11
C VAL A 127 -12.22 1.13 4.78
N LEU A 128 -12.72 -0.07 5.07
CA LEU A 128 -13.92 -0.28 5.87
C LEU A 128 -13.51 -0.93 7.18
N PHE A 129 -13.76 -0.27 8.30
CA PHE A 129 -13.53 -0.82 9.64
C PHE A 129 -14.72 -1.66 10.09
N ASP A 130 -14.43 -2.76 10.81
CA ASP A 130 -15.45 -3.65 11.42
C ASP A 130 -15.92 -3.17 12.80
#